data_AF-A0A0D7BGA9-F1
#
_entry.id   AF-A0A0D7BGA9-F1
#
_cell.length_a   1.000
_cell.length_b   1.000
_cell.length_c   1.000
_cell.angle_alpha   90.00
_cell.angle_beta   90.00
_cell.angle_gamma   90.00
#
_symmetry.space_group_name_H-M   'P 1'
#
loop_
_entity.id
_entity.type
_entity.pdbx_description
1 polymer ?
#
loop_
_entity_poly.entity_id
_entity_poly.type
_entity_poly.pdbx_seq_one_letter_code
_entity_poly.pdbx_strand_id
1 'polypeptide(L)'
;LLDVIINDGKLLEKKARSGMKDICSALQYCHENGICHRDIKLENILVTPTGALCISNFHIATTFTPSVALTDACGTSYFPAPEVSALVGLKSENDEKNRGYDGAKVDAWSVGIVLYICVSGKVPWDAPTIEELNTKRREVPLEIPRGLSSECRRLLSKLLAQDPVRRPSMREILDSPWM
;
A
#
# COMPACT_ATOMS: atom_id res chain seq x y z
N LEU A 1 -2.75 8.46 12.04
CA LEU A 1 -3.84 8.44 11.03
C LEU A 1 -4.90 7.41 11.41
N LEU A 2 -4.51 6.26 11.96
CA LEU A 2 -5.44 5.27 12.49
C LEU A 2 -6.51 5.89 13.42
N ASP A 3 -6.11 6.67 14.43
CA ASP A 3 -7.07 7.28 15.37
C ASP A 3 -8.09 8.19 14.69
N VAL A 4 -7.67 8.91 13.64
CA VAL A 4 -8.57 9.75 12.84
C VAL A 4 -9.62 8.89 12.15
N ILE A 5 -9.24 7.75 11.57
CA ILE A 5 -10.18 6.84 10.93
C ILE A 5 -11.09 6.15 11.96
N ILE A 6 -10.57 5.77 13.13
CA ILE A 6 -11.39 5.17 14.19
C ILE A 6 -12.47 6.14 14.68
N ASN A 7 -12.12 7.42 14.85
CA ASN A 7 -13.05 8.43 15.39
C ASN A 7 -14.01 8.97 14.33
N ASP A 8 -13.52 9.24 13.11
CA ASP A 8 -14.29 9.93 12.08
C ASP A 8 -14.91 8.95 11.05
N GLY A 9 -14.54 7.67 11.11
CA GLY A 9 -14.95 6.61 10.19
C GLY A 9 -14.26 6.69 8.82
N LYS A 10 -14.51 7.75 8.05
CA LYS A 10 -13.91 7.96 6.73
C LYS A 10 -13.60 9.43 6.45
N LEU A 11 -12.64 9.65 5.58
CA LEU A 11 -12.28 10.97 5.06
C LEU A 11 -13.04 11.26 3.77
N LEU A 12 -13.41 12.53 3.60
CA LEU A 12 -13.79 13.06 2.29
C LEU A 12 -12.60 12.98 1.33
N GLU A 13 -12.87 12.72 0.05
CA GLU A 13 -11.81 12.59 -0.97
C GLU A 13 -10.87 13.80 -1.00
N LYS A 14 -11.37 15.02 -0.78
CA LYS A 14 -10.52 16.22 -0.73
C LYS A 14 -9.45 16.13 0.37
N LYS A 15 -9.82 15.65 1.56
CA LYS A 15 -8.89 15.47 2.68
C LYS A 15 -7.96 14.28 2.43
N ALA A 16 -8.51 13.15 1.96
CA ALA A 16 -7.73 11.97 1.62
C ALA A 16 -6.67 12.27 0.55
N ARG A 17 -7.05 13.02 -0.49
CA ARG A 17 -6.14 13.48 -1.56
C ARG A 17 -4.99 14.32 -1.02
N SER A 18 -5.29 15.30 -0.16
CA SER A 18 -4.24 16.11 0.48
C SER A 18 -3.25 15.24 1.24
N GLY A 19 -3.76 14.33 2.08
CA GLY A 19 -2.89 13.40 2.82
C GLY A 19 -2.11 12.44 1.92
N MET A 20 -2.73 11.92 0.86
CA MET A 20 -2.03 11.03 -0.07
C MET A 20 -0.93 11.74 -0.86
N LYS A 21 -1.05 13.05 -1.11
CA LYS A 21 0.06 13.83 -1.68
C LYS A 21 1.28 13.82 -0.76
N ASP A 22 1.08 14.04 0.54
CA ASP A 22 2.17 14.00 1.52
C ASP A 22 2.84 12.62 1.55
N ILE A 23 2.04 11.55 1.60
CA ILE A 23 2.54 10.17 1.64
C ILE A 23 3.27 9.79 0.34
N CYS A 24 2.67 10.06 -0.81
CA CYS A 24 3.29 9.72 -2.10
C CYS A 24 4.55 10.56 -2.34
N SER A 25 4.58 11.84 -1.93
CA SER A 25 5.77 12.69 -2.03
C SER A 25 6.91 12.16 -1.16
N ALA A 26 6.62 11.75 0.07
CA ALA A 26 7.62 11.18 0.98
C ALA A 26 8.16 9.84 0.44
N LEU A 27 7.29 8.95 -0.05
CA LEU A 27 7.72 7.68 -0.64
C LEU A 27 8.47 7.87 -1.95
N GLN A 28 8.06 8.81 -2.81
CA GLN A 28 8.80 9.14 -4.03
C GLN A 28 10.24 9.54 -3.70
N TYR A 29 10.43 10.40 -2.69
CA TYR A 29 11.76 10.77 -2.22
C TYR A 29 12.56 9.54 -1.74
N CYS A 30 11.96 8.65 -0.95
CA CYS A 30 12.62 7.42 -0.53
C CYS A 30 13.02 6.55 -1.73
N HIS A 31 12.10 6.34 -2.68
CA HIS A 31 12.30 5.48 -3.84
C HIS A 31 13.40 6.02 -4.77
N GLU A 32 13.48 7.34 -4.96
CA GLU A 32 14.56 8.00 -5.71
C GLU A 32 15.93 7.82 -5.06
N ASN A 33 15.96 7.67 -3.73
CA ASN A 33 17.18 7.39 -2.96
C ASN A 33 17.40 5.89 -2.75
N GLY A 34 16.71 5.03 -3.50
CA GLY A 34 16.87 3.58 -3.45
C GLY A 34 16.41 2.96 -2.13
N ILE A 35 15.48 3.59 -1.40
CA ILE A 35 14.94 3.10 -0.13
C ILE A 35 13.47 2.74 -0.32
N CYS A 36 13.06 1.54 0.07
CA CYS A 36 11.64 1.16 0.18
C CYS A 36 11.25 0.95 1.65
N HIS A 37 10.02 1.33 2.01
CA HIS A 37 9.59 1.33 3.41
C HIS A 37 9.09 -0.03 3.88
N ARG A 38 8.27 -0.71 3.06
CA ARG A 38 7.74 -2.06 3.26
C ARG A 38 6.81 -2.26 4.48
N ASP A 39 6.40 -1.18 5.15
CA ASP A 39 5.50 -1.21 6.33
C ASP A 39 4.54 -0.01 6.35
N ILE A 40 4.09 0.43 5.18
CA ILE A 40 3.11 1.52 5.09
C ILE A 40 1.74 1.03 5.56
N LYS A 41 1.22 1.67 6.61
CA LYS A 41 -0.08 1.38 7.23
C LYS A 41 -0.53 2.57 8.08
N LEU A 42 -1.78 2.58 8.53
CA LEU A 42 -2.40 3.72 9.21
C LEU A 42 -1.69 4.08 10.53
N GLU A 43 -1.07 3.10 11.18
CA GLU A 43 -0.32 3.22 12.44
C GLU A 43 1.02 3.92 12.23
N ASN A 44 1.67 3.66 11.09
CA ASN A 44 2.95 4.26 10.72
C ASN A 44 2.78 5.57 9.93
N ILE A 45 1.56 6.12 9.89
CA ILE A 45 1.28 7.43 9.31
C ILE A 45 0.80 8.35 10.42
N LEU A 46 1.65 9.29 10.80
CA LEU A 46 1.38 10.29 11.82
C LEU A 46 0.67 11.49 11.22
N VAL A 47 -0.13 12.16 12.04
CA VAL A 47 -0.77 13.43 11.69
C VAL A 47 -0.08 14.52 12.48
N THR A 48 0.50 15.50 11.79
CA THR A 48 1.16 16.63 12.42
C THR A 48 0.13 17.60 13.03
N PRO A 49 0.54 18.53 13.92
CA PRO A 49 -0.36 19.56 14.45
C PRO A 49 -0.98 20.46 13.37
N THR A 50 -0.33 20.60 12.21
CA THR A 50 -0.83 21.35 11.06
C THR A 50 -1.77 20.54 10.18
N GLY A 51 -1.98 19.25 10.47
CA GLY A 51 -2.84 18.34 9.72
C GLY A 51 -2.18 17.65 8.54
N ALA A 52 -0.88 17.90 8.27
CA ALA A 52 -0.11 17.17 7.26
C ALA A 52 0.19 15.74 7.72
N LEU A 53 0.32 14.81 6.78
CA LEU A 53 0.67 13.42 7.08
C LEU A 53 2.18 13.19 6.96
N CYS A 54 2.73 12.40 7.89
CA CYS A 54 4.15 12.01 7.87
C CYS A 54 4.28 10.51 8.04
N ILE A 55 5.21 9.91 7.28
CA ILE A 55 5.56 8.51 7.42
C ILE A 55 6.54 8.35 8.59
N SER A 56 6.32 7.33 9.40
CA SER A 56 7.20 6.96 10.52
C SER A 56 7.61 5.50 10.44
N ASN A 57 8.59 5.12 11.27
CA ASN A 57 8.95 3.74 11.54
C ASN A 57 9.63 2.95 10.39
N PHE A 58 10.83 3.41 10.00
CA PHE A 58 11.68 2.80 8.98
C PHE A 58 12.48 1.57 9.45
N HIS A 59 12.11 0.94 10.57
CA HIS A 59 12.89 -0.14 11.19
C HIS A 59 13.10 -1.38 10.29
N ILE A 60 12.22 -1.62 9.32
CA ILE A 60 12.34 -2.69 8.31
C ILE A 60 12.53 -2.16 6.89
N ALA A 61 12.72 -0.84 6.74
CA ALA A 61 13.07 -0.26 5.45
C ALA A 61 14.41 -0.82 4.98
N THR A 62 14.58 -0.96 3.67
CA THR A 62 15.83 -1.46 3.09
C THR A 62 16.19 -0.68 1.85
N THR A 63 17.45 -0.78 1.47
CA THR A 63 17.91 -0.34 0.17
C THR A 63 17.47 -1.34 -0.90
N PHE A 64 16.99 -0.85 -2.03
CA PHE A 64 16.69 -1.65 -3.20
C PHE A 64 17.35 -1.02 -4.43
N THR A 65 17.73 -1.87 -5.38
CA THR A 65 18.17 -1.40 -6.70
C THR A 65 17.07 -1.76 -7.68
N PRO A 66 16.62 -0.84 -8.55
CA PRO A 66 15.74 -1.18 -9.65
C PRO A 66 16.35 -2.35 -10.43
N SER A 67 15.62 -3.46 -10.61
CA SER A 67 16.04 -4.77 -11.16
C SER A 67 16.60 -5.82 -10.19
N VAL A 68 16.91 -5.48 -8.94
CA VAL A 68 17.29 -6.45 -7.92
C VAL A 68 16.08 -6.76 -7.06
N ALA A 69 15.61 -8.00 -7.13
CA ALA A 69 14.43 -8.43 -6.41
C ALA A 69 14.77 -8.71 -4.94
N LEU A 70 13.93 -8.21 -4.03
CA LEU A 70 14.01 -8.53 -2.60
C LEU A 70 13.39 -9.90 -2.36
N THR A 71 14.01 -10.74 -1.54
CA THR A 71 13.56 -12.13 -1.31
C THR A 71 13.03 -12.37 0.10
N ASP A 72 13.21 -11.41 1.02
CA ASP A 72 12.77 -11.51 2.40
C ASP A 72 11.28 -11.19 2.55
N ALA A 73 10.52 -12.12 3.13
CA ALA A 73 9.14 -11.87 3.57
C ALA A 73 9.16 -11.03 4.86
N CYS A 74 8.84 -9.74 4.76
CA CYS A 74 8.78 -8.81 5.89
C CYS A 74 7.53 -7.92 5.82
N GLY A 75 7.28 -7.17 6.89
CA GLY A 75 6.13 -6.29 7.03
C GLY A 75 5.15 -6.79 8.07
N THR A 76 4.48 -5.85 8.73
CA THR A 76 3.52 -6.14 9.82
C THR A 76 2.08 -5.85 9.42
N SER A 77 1.86 -5.46 8.17
CA SER A 77 0.53 -5.20 7.64
C SER A 77 -0.30 -6.48 7.62
N TYR A 78 -1.56 -6.37 8.06
CA TYR A 78 -2.57 -7.43 7.87
C TYR A 78 -2.94 -7.62 6.39
N PHE A 79 -2.59 -6.65 5.53
CA PHE A 79 -2.83 -6.65 4.08
C PHE A 79 -1.53 -6.63 3.27
N PRO A 80 -0.64 -7.62 3.44
CA PRO A 80 0.61 -7.68 2.68
C PRO A 80 0.33 -7.79 1.18
N ALA A 81 1.22 -7.22 0.36
CA ALA A 81 1.14 -7.36 -1.09
C ALA A 81 1.15 -8.86 -1.50
N PRO A 82 0.39 -9.28 -2.53
CA PRO A 82 0.27 -10.68 -2.93
C PRO A 82 1.61 -11.41 -3.12
N GLU A 83 2.58 -10.73 -3.72
CA GLU A 83 3.92 -11.26 -3.96
C GLU A 83 4.74 -11.42 -2.67
N VAL A 84 4.51 -10.59 -1.65
CA VAL A 84 5.13 -10.76 -0.32
C VAL A 84 4.48 -11.92 0.43
N SER A 85 3.15 -12.05 0.36
CA SER A 85 2.44 -13.20 0.97
C SER A 85 2.89 -14.53 0.38
N ALA A 86 3.20 -14.58 -0.91
CA ALA A 86 3.63 -15.79 -1.61
C ALA A 86 5.03 -16.28 -1.19
N LEU A 87 5.81 -15.44 -0.51
CA LEU A 87 7.12 -15.79 0.05
C LEU A 87 7.03 -16.40 1.45
N VAL A 88 5.94 -16.14 2.18
CA VAL A 88 5.75 -16.64 3.55
C VAL A 88 5.63 -18.16 3.53
N GLY A 89 6.54 -18.87 4.22
CA GLY A 89 6.51 -20.32 4.36
C GLY A 89 7.36 -21.10 3.35
N LEU A 90 8.10 -20.41 2.47
CA LEU A 90 9.17 -21.05 1.69
C LEU A 90 10.33 -21.41 2.65
N LYS A 91 10.73 -22.68 2.66
CA LYS A 91 11.72 -23.24 3.60
C LYS A 91 13.10 -23.50 2.96
N SER A 92 13.27 -23.17 1.69
CA SER A 92 14.45 -23.52 0.90
C SER A 92 15.06 -22.29 0.22
N GLU A 93 16.35 -22.05 0.45
CA GLU A 93 17.16 -20.98 -0.17
C GLU A 93 17.12 -21.04 -1.72
N ASN A 94 16.84 -22.21 -2.30
CA ASN A 94 16.72 -22.39 -3.75
C ASN A 94 15.36 -21.94 -4.32
N ASP A 95 14.30 -21.87 -3.50
CA ASP A 95 12.97 -21.37 -3.93
C ASP A 95 12.90 -19.83 -3.89
N GLU A 96 13.70 -19.19 -3.03
CA GLU A 96 13.74 -17.73 -2.85
C GLU A 96 14.36 -17.00 -4.05
N LYS A 97 15.39 -17.57 -4.70
CA LYS A 97 16.11 -16.93 -5.82
C LYS A 97 15.25 -16.69 -7.06
N ASN A 98 14.12 -17.38 -7.22
CA ASN A 98 13.23 -17.25 -8.38
C ASN A 98 11.93 -16.46 -8.07
N ARG A 99 11.77 -15.90 -6.87
CA ARG A 99 10.50 -15.28 -6.44
C ARG A 99 10.64 -13.96 -5.68
N GLY A 100 11.64 -13.14 -6.00
CA GLY A 100 11.74 -11.83 -5.36
C GLY A 100 10.66 -10.83 -5.79
N TYR A 101 10.56 -9.71 -5.07
CA TYR A 101 9.62 -8.61 -5.34
C TYR A 101 10.32 -7.26 -5.49
N ASP A 102 9.61 -6.31 -6.10
CA ASP A 102 9.99 -4.90 -6.17
C ASP A 102 9.41 -4.17 -4.95
N GLY A 103 10.29 -3.68 -4.06
CA GLY A 103 9.90 -2.98 -2.84
C GLY A 103 9.06 -1.73 -3.09
N ALA A 104 9.28 -1.02 -4.19
CA ALA A 104 8.49 0.17 -4.53
C ALA A 104 7.05 -0.21 -4.92
N LYS A 105 6.86 -1.36 -5.57
CA LYS A 105 5.52 -1.89 -5.90
C LYS A 105 4.77 -2.41 -4.68
N VAL A 106 5.48 -2.89 -3.67
CA VAL A 106 4.91 -3.24 -2.36
C VAL A 106 4.45 -1.99 -1.62
N ASP A 107 5.24 -0.92 -1.61
CA ASP A 107 4.82 0.36 -1.03
C ASP A 107 3.58 0.93 -1.75
N ALA A 108 3.52 0.84 -3.09
CA ALA A 108 2.35 1.25 -3.88
C ALA A 108 1.07 0.48 -3.51
N TRP A 109 1.18 -0.83 -3.29
CA TRP A 109 0.07 -1.65 -2.79
C TRP A 109 -0.42 -1.13 -1.43
N SER A 110 0.50 -0.93 -0.50
CA SER A 110 0.20 -0.45 0.85
C SER A 110 -0.44 0.95 0.86
N VAL A 111 -0.01 1.85 -0.03
CA VAL A 111 -0.69 3.13 -0.28
C VAL A 111 -2.13 2.91 -0.75
N GLY A 112 -2.37 1.92 -1.62
CA GLY A 112 -3.72 1.53 -2.04
C GLY A 112 -4.61 1.08 -0.87
N ILE A 113 -4.07 0.27 0.05
CA ILE A 113 -4.79 -0.17 1.25
C ILE A 113 -5.14 1.03 2.14
N VAL A 114 -4.17 1.89 2.42
CA VAL A 114 -4.38 3.10 3.23
C VAL A 114 -5.43 4.01 2.58
N LEU A 115 -5.31 4.30 1.28
CA LEU A 115 -6.27 5.13 0.56
C LEU A 115 -7.68 4.52 0.64
N TYR A 116 -7.82 3.21 0.39
CA TYR A 116 -9.11 2.53 0.44
C TYR A 116 -9.77 2.71 1.81
N ILE A 117 -9.03 2.47 2.90
CA ILE A 117 -9.55 2.60 4.25
C ILE A 117 -9.92 4.07 4.53
N CYS A 118 -9.06 5.01 4.13
CA CYS A 118 -9.34 6.43 4.31
C CYS A 118 -10.64 6.88 3.63
N VAL A 119 -10.93 6.44 2.40
CA VAL A 119 -12.11 6.95 1.66
C VAL A 119 -13.39 6.13 1.88
N SER A 120 -13.26 4.87 2.34
CA SER A 120 -14.41 3.98 2.56
C SER A 120 -14.78 3.80 4.03
N GLY A 121 -13.83 3.97 4.95
CA GLY A 121 -13.95 3.59 6.36
C GLY A 121 -14.02 2.07 6.57
N LYS A 122 -13.62 1.28 5.57
CA LYS A 122 -13.67 -0.17 5.57
C LYS A 122 -12.34 -0.73 5.07
N VAL A 123 -12.08 -2.01 5.37
CA VAL A 123 -10.99 -2.76 4.74
C VAL A 123 -11.42 -3.31 3.37
N PRO A 124 -10.49 -3.47 2.40
CA PRO A 124 -10.83 -3.89 1.04
C PRO A 124 -11.28 -5.35 0.95
N TRP A 125 -10.71 -6.20 1.80
CA TRP A 125 -11.14 -7.57 2.01
C TRP A 125 -11.10 -7.85 3.51
N ASP A 126 -12.00 -8.70 3.99
CA ASP A 126 -12.08 -9.09 5.39
C ASP A 126 -12.31 -10.60 5.47
N ALA A 127 -11.54 -11.28 6.30
CA ALA A 127 -11.60 -12.72 6.50
C ALA A 127 -11.02 -13.12 7.87
N PRO A 128 -11.49 -14.22 8.48
CA PRO A 128 -10.97 -14.73 9.76
C PRO A 128 -9.47 -15.05 9.77
N THR A 129 -8.91 -15.52 8.64
CA THR A 129 -7.50 -15.94 8.54
C THR A 129 -6.81 -15.30 7.34
N ILE A 130 -5.46 -15.20 7.40
CA ILE A 130 -4.65 -14.71 6.27
C ILE A 130 -4.81 -15.59 5.02
N GLU A 131 -4.96 -16.90 5.21
CA GLU A 131 -5.17 -17.84 4.11
C GLU A 131 -6.52 -17.60 3.42
N GLU A 132 -7.58 -17.42 4.18
CA GLU A 132 -8.90 -17.05 3.66
C GLU A 132 -8.90 -15.66 3.03
N LEU A 133 -8.18 -14.70 3.62
CA LEU A 133 -8.01 -13.36 3.04
C LEU A 133 -7.33 -13.43 1.67
N ASN A 134 -6.29 -14.24 1.55
CA ASN A 134 -5.55 -14.45 0.30
C ASN A 134 -6.44 -15.09 -0.78
N THR A 135 -7.25 -16.08 -0.41
CA THR A 135 -8.22 -16.71 -1.31
C THR A 135 -9.29 -15.71 -1.74
N LYS A 136 -9.91 -15.01 -0.78
CA LYS A 136 -10.93 -13.99 -1.03
C LYS A 136 -10.42 -12.89 -1.96
N ARG A 137 -9.19 -12.41 -1.77
CA ARG A 137 -8.57 -11.40 -2.62
C ARG A 137 -8.40 -11.84 -4.08
N ARG A 138 -8.19 -13.14 -4.34
CA ARG A 138 -8.06 -13.70 -5.70
C ARG A 138 -9.41 -13.90 -6.37
N GLU A 139 -10.41 -14.34 -5.61
CA GLU A 139 -11.70 -14.78 -6.15
C GLU A 139 -12.76 -13.68 -6.17
N VAL A 140 -12.67 -12.73 -5.23
CA VAL A 140 -13.66 -11.66 -5.07
C VAL A 140 -13.09 -10.34 -5.58
N PRO A 141 -13.71 -9.75 -6.62
CA PRO A 141 -13.33 -8.43 -7.11
C PRO A 141 -13.34 -7.39 -6.00
N LEU A 142 -12.40 -6.44 -6.06
CA LEU A 142 -12.36 -5.30 -5.15
C LEU A 142 -13.68 -4.50 -5.25
N GLU A 143 -14.42 -4.42 -4.15
CA GLU A 143 -15.63 -3.61 -4.06
C GLU A 143 -15.26 -2.16 -3.76
N ILE A 144 -15.36 -1.27 -4.76
CA ILE A 144 -15.09 0.16 -4.55
C ILE A 144 -16.43 0.91 -4.39
N PRO A 145 -16.63 1.71 -3.31
CA PRO A 145 -17.87 2.44 -3.09
C PRO A 145 -18.27 3.33 -4.29
N ARG A 146 -19.53 3.23 -4.73
CA ARG A 146 -20.07 3.99 -5.88
C ARG A 146 -20.05 5.50 -5.67
N GLY A 147 -20.03 5.96 -4.41
CA GLY A 147 -19.98 7.38 -4.06
C GLY A 147 -18.62 8.05 -4.32
N LEU A 148 -17.60 7.30 -4.75
CA LEU A 148 -16.29 7.84 -5.08
C LEU A 148 -16.21 8.32 -6.53
N SER A 149 -15.42 9.36 -6.75
CA SER A 149 -15.08 9.89 -8.07
C SER A 149 -14.51 8.82 -8.98
N SER A 150 -14.73 8.96 -10.28
CA SER A 150 -14.22 8.00 -11.27
C SER A 150 -12.69 7.89 -11.23
N GLU A 151 -12.02 9.01 -10.94
CA GLU A 151 -10.59 9.14 -10.81
C GLU A 151 -10.07 8.38 -9.57
N CYS A 152 -10.75 8.51 -8.42
CA CYS A 152 -10.40 7.79 -7.20
C CYS A 152 -10.53 6.28 -7.40
N ARG A 153 -11.66 5.85 -7.96
CA ARG A 153 -11.92 4.43 -8.25
C ARG A 153 -10.85 3.85 -9.18
N ARG A 154 -10.50 4.59 -10.24
CA ARG A 154 -9.45 4.19 -11.18
C ARG A 154 -8.09 4.09 -10.50
N LEU A 155 -7.73 5.02 -9.63
CA LEU A 155 -6.47 4.98 -8.90
C LEU A 155 -6.43 3.76 -7.96
N LEU A 156 -7.48 3.53 -7.17
CA LEU A 156 -7.61 2.36 -6.29
C LEU A 156 -7.48 1.04 -7.06
N SER A 157 -8.14 0.91 -8.20
CA SER A 157 -8.03 -0.30 -9.04
C SER A 157 -6.61 -0.55 -9.57
N LYS A 158 -5.82 0.51 -9.80
CA LYS A 158 -4.41 0.36 -10.21
C LYS A 158 -3.50 0.01 -9.04
N LEU A 159 -3.65 0.68 -7.89
CA LEU A 159 -2.83 0.43 -6.70
C LEU A 159 -3.04 -0.98 -6.14
N LEU A 160 -4.28 -1.46 -6.14
CA LEU A 160 -4.68 -2.77 -5.64
C LEU A 160 -4.75 -3.84 -6.75
N ALA A 161 -3.99 -3.65 -7.84
CA ALA A 161 -3.81 -4.67 -8.85
C ALA A 161 -3.00 -5.85 -8.29
N GLN A 162 -3.46 -7.08 -8.54
CA GLN A 162 -2.75 -8.29 -8.11
C GLN A 162 -1.35 -8.38 -8.74
N ASP A 163 -1.26 -8.10 -10.04
CA ASP A 163 0.00 -8.02 -10.76
C ASP A 163 0.75 -6.72 -10.39
N PRO A 164 1.94 -6.79 -9.76
CA PRO A 164 2.70 -5.62 -9.33
C PRO A 164 3.14 -4.73 -10.51
N VAL A 165 3.31 -5.28 -11.72
CA VAL A 165 3.71 -4.50 -12.91
C VAL A 165 2.65 -3.47 -13.27
N ARG A 166 1.38 -3.76 -12.97
CA ARG A 166 0.26 -2.85 -13.23
C ARG A 166 0.13 -1.71 -12.22
N ARG A 167 0.87 -1.76 -11.11
CA ARG A 167 0.81 -0.72 -10.08
C ARG A 167 1.67 0.48 -10.50
N PRO A 168 1.18 1.71 -10.35
CA PRO A 168 1.95 2.91 -10.69
C PRO A 168 3.09 3.14 -9.68
N SER A 169 4.15 3.82 -10.13
CA SER A 169 5.14 4.45 -9.25
C SER A 169 4.54 5.63 -8.48
N MET A 170 5.21 6.08 -7.41
CA MET A 170 4.76 7.24 -6.64
C MET A 170 4.65 8.51 -7.51
N ARG A 171 5.58 8.71 -8.44
CA ARG A 171 5.52 9.76 -9.45
C ARG A 171 4.26 9.69 -10.31
N GLU A 172 3.95 8.52 -10.88
CA GLU A 172 2.74 8.34 -11.69
C GLU A 172 1.45 8.52 -10.88
N ILE A 173 1.47 8.21 -9.58
CA ILE A 173 0.35 8.49 -8.68
C ILE A 173 0.18 10.00 -8.50
N LEU A 174 1.27 10.73 -8.21
CA LEU A 174 1.30 12.18 -8.03
C LEU A 174 0.84 12.94 -9.28
N ASP A 175 1.16 12.43 -10.47
CA ASP A 175 0.77 13.00 -11.76
C ASP A 175 -0.63 12.51 -12.23
N SER A 176 -1.32 11.68 -11.45
CA SER A 176 -2.61 11.11 -11.85
C SER A 176 -3.76 12.13 -11.76
N PRO A 177 -4.85 11.97 -12.56
CA PRO A 177 -5.97 12.90 -12.52
C PRO A 177 -6.74 12.99 -11.19
N TRP A 178 -6.51 12.04 -10.27
CA TRP A 178 -7.14 12.13 -8.95
C TRP A 178 -6.37 13.07 -8.01
N MET A 179 -5.08 13.32 -8.24
CA MET A 179 -4.24 14.22 -7.45
C MET A 179 -4.48 15.68 -7.83
#